data_AF-A0A1Q7X0G9-F1
#
_entry.id   AF-A0A1Q7X0G9-F1
#
_cell.length_a   1.000
_cell.length_b   1.000
_cell.length_c   1.000
_cell.angle_alpha   90.00
_cell.angle_beta   90.00
_cell.angle_gamma   90.00
#
_symmetry.space_group_name_H-M   'P 1'
#
loop_
_entity.id
_entity.type
_entity.pdbx_description
1 polymer ?
#
loop_
_entity_poly.entity_id
_entity_poly.type
_entity_poly.pdbx_seq_one_letter_code
_entity_poly.pdbx_strand_id
1 'polypeptide(L)'
;MTGLKSDRSAYRKLLWTGDRLTGAIIVGLSSAIWTTNDIGMLKGLVHSQVSLARFKDYLRKNPFDIKPAYIASKATSKLLPQTVLGRPSKAPGTTPVAV
;
A
#
# COMPACT_ATOMS: atom_id res chain seq x y z
N MET A 1 -2.04 -10.36 -10.73
CA MET A 1 -3.02 -9.87 -11.74
C MET A 1 -2.57 -8.55 -12.31
N THR A 2 -2.86 -8.30 -13.59
CA THR A 2 -2.58 -7.07 -14.35
C THR A 2 -3.86 -6.29 -14.69
N GLY A 3 -3.78 -4.97 -14.76
CA GLY A 3 -4.80 -4.10 -15.35
C GLY A 3 -4.18 -2.94 -16.12
N LEU A 4 -4.84 -2.56 -17.21
CA LEU A 4 -4.47 -1.48 -18.11
C LEU A 4 -5.59 -0.43 -18.08
N LYS A 5 -5.24 0.85 -18.01
CA LYS A 5 -6.19 1.95 -18.23
C LYS A 5 -6.09 2.38 -19.69
N SER A 6 -7.23 2.46 -20.38
CA SER A 6 -7.29 2.89 -21.78
C SER A 6 -7.36 4.41 -21.91
N ASP A 7 -7.88 5.10 -20.90
CA ASP A 7 -8.01 6.56 -20.84
C ASP A 7 -6.70 7.26 -20.44
N ARG A 8 -5.75 6.50 -19.88
CA ARG A 8 -4.44 6.97 -19.42
C ARG A 8 -3.43 5.86 -19.61
N SER A 9 -2.27 6.15 -20.22
CA SER A 9 -1.15 5.21 -20.34
C SER A 9 -0.62 4.79 -18.96
N ALA A 10 -1.29 3.81 -18.35
CA ALA A 10 -1.03 3.34 -17.00
C ALA A 10 -1.29 1.84 -16.90
N TYR A 11 -0.36 1.16 -16.23
CA TYR A 11 -0.37 -0.27 -16.00
C TYR A 11 -0.15 -0.55 -14.51
N ARG A 12 -0.88 -1.53 -14.01
CA ARG A 12 -0.74 -1.99 -12.62
C ARG A 12 -0.79 -3.50 -12.54
N LYS A 13 0.16 -4.11 -11.85
CA LYS A 13 0.17 -5.53 -11.53
C LYS A 13 0.29 -5.74 -10.03
N LEU A 14 -0.62 -6.49 -9.44
CA LEU A 14 -0.55 -6.93 -8.05
C LEU A 14 0.01 -8.36 -7.99
N LEU A 15 1.03 -8.57 -7.16
CA LEU A 15 1.71 -9.85 -6.94
C LEU A 15 1.27 -10.45 -5.61
N TRP A 16 1.03 -11.76 -5.61
CA TRP A 16 0.34 -12.45 -4.52
C TRP A 16 1.07 -13.72 -4.12
N THR A 17 1.01 -14.04 -2.83
CA THR A 17 1.36 -15.35 -2.28
C THR A 17 0.22 -15.77 -1.36
N GLY A 18 -0.52 -16.82 -1.74
CA GLY A 18 -1.80 -17.13 -1.12
C GLY A 18 -2.73 -15.91 -1.17
N ASP A 19 -3.25 -15.49 -0.01
CA ASP A 19 -4.14 -14.34 0.13
C ASP A 19 -3.45 -13.05 0.57
N ARG A 20 -2.12 -13.02 0.54
CA ARG A 20 -1.32 -11.86 0.91
C ARG A 20 -0.71 -11.21 -0.31
N LEU A 21 -0.68 -9.88 -0.30
CA LEU A 21 0.01 -9.10 -1.31
C LEU A 21 1.51 -9.12 -1.00
N THR A 22 2.34 -9.49 -1.98
CA THR A 22 3.81 -9.54 -1.83
C THR A 22 4.54 -8.51 -2.65
N GLY A 23 3.86 -7.86 -3.60
CA GLY A 23 4.42 -6.77 -4.37
C GLY A 23 3.41 -6.13 -5.31
N ALA A 24 3.82 -5.02 -5.91
CA ALA A 24 3.08 -4.38 -6.99
C ALA A 24 4.04 -3.78 -8.01
N ILE A 25 3.66 -3.85 -9.28
CA ILE A 25 4.34 -3.17 -10.40
C ILE A 25 3.41 -2.04 -10.86
N ILE A 26 3.94 -0.84 -10.98
CA ILE A 26 3.21 0.35 -11.41
C ILE A 26 4.03 1.01 -12.52
N VAL A 27 3.40 1.26 -13.67
CA VAL A 27 4.00 1.95 -14.81
C VAL A 27 3.01 2.97 -15.34
N GLY A 28 3.49 4.15 -15.73
CA GLY A 28 2.67 5.27 -16.19
C GLY A 28 3.38 6.61 -16.00
N LEU A 29 2.71 7.70 -16.39
CA LEU A 29 3.24 9.05 -16.23
C LEU A 29 3.53 9.36 -14.75
N SER A 30 4.65 10.04 -14.48
CA SER A 30 5.08 10.41 -13.13
C SER A 30 3.98 11.16 -12.37
N SER A 31 3.32 12.11 -13.03
CA SER A 31 2.20 12.87 -12.48
C SER A 31 1.00 11.99 -12.12
N ALA A 32 0.74 10.91 -12.86
CA ALA A 32 -0.36 9.97 -12.58
C ALA A 32 -0.02 8.95 -11.48
N ILE A 33 1.27 8.66 -11.28
CA ILE A 33 1.75 7.74 -10.26
C ILE A 33 1.91 8.47 -8.91
N TRP A 34 2.61 9.61 -8.91
CA TRP A 34 3.06 10.30 -7.71
C TRP A 34 1.96 11.09 -6.99
N THR A 35 0.91 11.51 -7.71
CA THR A 35 -0.22 12.23 -7.12
C THR A 35 -1.22 11.33 -6.42
N THR A 36 -1.06 10.01 -6.51
CA THR A 36 -1.96 9.05 -5.86
C THR A 36 -1.35 8.52 -4.56
N ASN A 37 -2.17 8.45 -3.51
CA ASN A 37 -1.77 7.86 -2.23
C ASN A 37 -1.60 6.32 -2.29
N ASP A 38 -1.79 5.73 -3.47
CA ASP A 38 -1.82 4.29 -3.68
C ASP A 38 -0.47 3.62 -3.40
N ILE A 39 0.65 4.28 -3.70
CA ILE A 39 1.99 3.71 -3.48
C ILE A 39 2.21 3.43 -1.99
N GLY A 40 1.88 4.40 -1.13
CA GLY A 40 1.99 4.24 0.32
C GLY A 40 1.08 3.14 0.85
N MET A 41 -0.16 3.07 0.36
CA MET A 41 -1.11 2.02 0.74
C MET A 41 -0.62 0.63 0.31
N LEU A 42 -0.15 0.48 -0.93
CA LEU A 42 0.41 -0.78 -1.44
C LEU A 42 1.63 -1.20 -0.65
N LYS A 43 2.55 -0.28 -0.34
CA LYS A 43 3.70 -0.55 0.54
C LYS A 43 3.24 -1.05 1.91
N GLY A 44 2.23 -0.42 2.51
CA GLY A 44 1.66 -0.86 3.78
C GLY A 44 1.04 -2.26 3.73
N LEU A 45 0.34 -2.61 2.65
CA LEU A 45 -0.21 -3.96 2.46
C LEU A 45 0.90 -5.01 2.32
N VAL A 46 1.93 -4.71 1.54
CA VAL A 46 3.09 -5.60 1.37
C VAL A 46 3.84 -5.76 2.69
N HIS A 47 4.14 -4.69 3.43
CA HIS A 47 4.87 -4.79 4.69
C HIS A 47 4.05 -5.52 5.77
N SER A 48 2.78 -5.14 5.92
CA SER A 48 1.93 -5.69 6.98
C SER A 48 1.60 -7.17 6.78
N GLN A 49 1.71 -7.67 5.54
CA GLN A 49 1.37 -9.05 5.20
C GLN A 49 -0.01 -9.45 5.75
N VAL A 50 -0.99 -8.55 5.76
CA VAL A 50 -2.37 -8.88 6.16
C VAL A 50 -3.04 -9.77 5.11
N SER A 51 -3.98 -10.61 5.53
CA SER A 51 -4.79 -11.38 4.56
C SER A 51 -5.78 -10.44 3.87
N LEU A 52 -5.85 -10.55 2.54
CA LEU A 52 -6.79 -9.81 1.69
C LEU A 52 -7.72 -10.77 0.94
N ALA A 53 -7.93 -11.99 1.45
CA ALA A 53 -8.77 -13.01 0.82
C ALA A 53 -10.12 -12.45 0.35
N ARG A 54 -10.82 -11.73 1.24
CA ARG A 54 -12.11 -11.07 0.96
C ARG A 54 -12.06 -10.06 -0.18
N PHE A 55 -10.92 -9.46 -0.45
CA PHE A 55 -10.75 -8.40 -1.46
C PHE A 55 -10.07 -8.89 -2.74
N LYS A 56 -9.64 -10.15 -2.79
CA LYS A 56 -8.80 -10.66 -3.88
C LYS A 56 -9.50 -10.59 -5.24
N ASP A 57 -10.78 -10.98 -5.31
CA ASP A 57 -11.58 -10.88 -6.55
C ASP A 57 -11.94 -9.45 -6.91
N TYR A 58 -12.13 -8.60 -5.90
CA TYR A 58 -12.40 -7.19 -6.13
C TYR A 58 -11.17 -6.47 -6.69
N LEU A 59 -10.01 -6.63 -6.06
CA LEU A 59 -8.73 -6.07 -6.50
C LEU A 59 -8.25 -6.70 -7.80
N ARG A 60 -8.71 -7.92 -8.10
CA ARG A 60 -8.57 -8.52 -9.40
C ARG A 60 -9.29 -7.62 -10.42
N LYS A 61 -10.61 -7.46 -10.31
CA LYS A 61 -11.39 -6.65 -11.26
C LYS A 61 -10.99 -5.16 -11.27
N ASN A 62 -10.54 -4.62 -10.14
CA ASN A 62 -10.28 -3.19 -9.93
C ASN A 62 -8.86 -2.98 -9.36
N PRO A 63 -7.79 -3.23 -10.13
CA PRO A 63 -6.43 -3.16 -9.61
C PRO A 63 -6.01 -1.75 -9.21
N PHE A 64 -6.71 -0.72 -9.71
CA PHE A 64 -6.46 0.67 -9.37
C PHE A 64 -7.14 1.11 -8.06
N ASP A 65 -8.13 0.37 -7.56
CA ASP A 65 -8.92 0.76 -6.39
C ASP A 65 -8.44 0.05 -5.12
N ILE A 66 -7.30 0.51 -4.60
CA ILE A 66 -6.61 -0.13 -3.46
C ILE A 66 -7.22 0.28 -2.12
N LYS A 67 -7.80 1.48 -2.04
CA LYS A 67 -8.21 2.14 -0.80
C LYS A 67 -9.19 1.31 0.04
N PRO A 68 -10.25 0.68 -0.52
CA PRO A 68 -11.17 -0.13 0.27
C PRO A 68 -10.49 -1.28 1.00
N ALA A 69 -9.61 -2.02 0.29
CA ALA A 69 -8.87 -3.13 0.86
C ALA A 69 -7.86 -2.65 1.92
N TYR A 70 -7.18 -1.53 1.68
CA TYR A 70 -6.23 -0.95 2.63
C TYR A 70 -6.88 -0.59 3.97
N ILE A 71 -7.97 0.18 3.93
CA ILE A 71 -8.67 0.64 5.14
C ILE A 71 -9.27 -0.55 5.89
N ALA A 72 -9.99 -1.43 5.18
CA ALA A 72 -10.71 -2.54 5.82
C ALA A 72 -9.78 -3.60 6.41
N SER A 73 -8.60 -3.81 5.83
CA SER A 73 -7.63 -4.80 6.31
C SER A 73 -6.93 -4.42 7.62
N LYS A 74 -7.11 -3.17 8.09
CA LYS A 74 -6.43 -2.62 9.28
C LYS A 74 -4.89 -2.75 9.20
N ALA A 75 -4.33 -2.69 7.99
CA ALA A 75 -2.88 -2.79 7.76
C ALA A 75 -2.09 -1.78 8.61
N THR A 76 -2.55 -0.53 8.67
CA THR A 76 -1.96 0.52 9.52
C THR A 76 -1.92 0.10 10.99
N SER A 77 -3.01 -0.44 11.53
CA SER A 77 -3.06 -0.86 12.94
C SER A 77 -2.05 -1.94 13.28
N LYS A 78 -1.74 -2.84 12.33
CA LYS A 78 -0.71 -3.87 12.51
C LYS A 78 0.71 -3.29 12.46
N LEU A 79 0.90 -2.22 11.68
CA LEU A 79 2.20 -1.58 11.49
C LEU A 79 2.54 -0.54 12.54
N LEU A 80 1.55 0.15 13.14
CA LEU A 80 1.78 1.19 14.13
C LEU A 80 2.71 0.78 15.29
N PRO A 81 2.62 -0.45 15.85
CA PRO A 81 3.55 -0.90 16.89
C PRO A 81 4.94 -1.24 16.36
N GLN A 82 5.07 -1.51 15.05
CA GLN A 82 6.32 -1.91 14.41
C GLN A 82 7.15 -0.68 14.08
N THR A 83 7.81 -0.13 15.09
CA THR A 83 8.80 0.92 14.88
C THR A 83 10.19 0.31 14.83
N VAL A 84 11.09 0.94 14.08
CA VAL A 84 12.52 0.58 14.07
C VAL A 84 13.15 0.77 15.46
N LEU A 85 12.48 1.53 16.35
CA LEU A 85 12.96 1.88 17.68
C LEU A 85 12.46 0.93 18.79
N GLY A 86 11.62 -0.06 18.47
CA GLY A 86 10.95 -0.93 19.46
C GLY A 86 9.92 -0.22 20.35
N ARG A 87 9.69 1.08 20.11
CA ARG A 87 8.75 1.95 20.83
C ARG A 87 8.11 2.97 19.88
N PRO A 88 6.88 3.44 20.10
CA PRO A 88 6.25 4.47 19.26
C PRO A 88 7.20 5.66 19.02
N SER A 89 7.30 6.11 17.77
CA SER A 89 8.06 7.33 17.45
C SER A 89 7.40 8.52 18.14
N LYS A 90 8.18 9.29 18.91
CA LYS A 90 7.69 10.53 19.49
C LYS A 90 7.82 11.62 18.42
N ALA A 91 6.78 12.45 18.27
CA ALA A 91 6.91 13.67 17.48
C ALA A 91 8.06 14.51 18.06
N PRO A 92 8.83 15.24 17.23
CA PRO A 92 9.81 16.20 17.75
C PRO A 92 9.09 17.15 18.71
N GLY A 93 9.52 17.17 19.97
CA GLY A 93 9.11 18.20 20.91
C GLY A 93 9.80 19.51 20.59
N THR A 94 9.54 20.55 21.38
CA THR A 94 10.26 21.84 21.31
C THR A 94 11.74 21.74 21.70
N THR A 95 12.20 20.58 22.15
CA THR A 95 13.60 20.33 22.52
C THR A 95 14.37 19.78 21.33
N PRO A 96 15.48 20.41 20.89
CA PRO A 96 16.28 19.88 19.79
C PRO A 96 16.85 18.53 20.21
N VAL A 97 16.56 17.49 19.44
CA VAL A 97 17.29 16.22 19.56
C VAL A 97 18.59 16.37 18.78
N ALA A 98 19.72 16.35 19.48
CA ALA A 98 21.03 16.27 18.88
C ALA A 98 21.14 14.99 18.02
N VAL A 99 21.72 15.16 16.84
CA VAL A 99 22.04 14.08 15.87
C VAL A 99 23.11 13.17 16.45
#